data_AF-A0A8J8PHP5-F1
#
_entry.id   AF-A0A8J8PHP5-F1
#
_cell.length_a   1.000
_cell.length_b   1.000
_cell.length_c   1.000
_cell.angle_alpha   90.00
_cell.angle_beta   90.00
_cell.angle_gamma   90.00
#
_symmetry.space_group_name_H-M   'P 1'
#
loop_
_entity.id
_entity.type
_entity.pdbx_description
1 polymer ?
#
loop_
_entity_poly.entity_id
_entity_poly.type
_entity_poly.pdbx_seq_one_letter_code
_entity_poly.pdbx_strand_id
1 'polypeptide(L)'
;MEALDLSKRNFYSYLISISKFYYEESNSSNSLQNICEKLYESISAGLRVLSYYFSLQDKSRSEAVRDLANILGDWVEDYWNLGLSLHYDCYLGGNVDEEYLPLYSKQVKNFISRVEEVIFD
;
A
#
# COMPACT_ATOMS: atom_id res chain seq x y z
N MET A 1 -3.07 18.18 15.02
CA MET A 1 -3.83 17.59 13.91
C MET A 1 -5.29 17.92 14.15
N GLU A 2 -5.99 18.57 13.22
CA GLU A 2 -7.44 18.81 13.36
C GLU A 2 -8.19 17.48 13.24
N ALA A 3 -9.23 17.29 14.06
CA ALA A 3 -10.09 16.12 13.94
C ALA A 3 -10.78 16.11 12.56
N LEU A 4 -10.74 14.97 11.87
CA LEU A 4 -11.43 14.81 10.59
C LEU A 4 -12.94 14.96 10.77
N ASP A 5 -13.57 15.81 9.95
CA ASP A 5 -15.03 15.81 9.85
C ASP A 5 -15.53 14.49 9.24
N LEU A 6 -16.84 14.22 9.40
CA LEU A 6 -17.44 12.97 8.95
C LEU A 6 -17.30 12.74 7.44
N SER A 7 -17.33 13.80 6.62
CA SER A 7 -17.20 13.68 5.16
C SER A 7 -15.79 13.28 4.77
N LYS A 8 -14.76 13.93 5.33
CA LYS A 8 -13.35 13.56 5.13
C LYS A 8 -13.07 12.16 5.63
N ARG A 9 -13.60 11.78 6.80
CA ARG A 9 -13.45 10.42 7.33
C ARG A 9 -14.04 9.38 6.38
N ASN A 10 -15.24 9.60 5.86
CA ASN A 10 -15.87 8.70 4.88
C ASN A 10 -15.06 8.60 3.59
N PHE A 11 -14.54 9.72 3.10
CA PHE A 11 -13.68 9.74 1.91
C PHE A 11 -12.42 8.90 2.09
N TYR A 12 -11.67 9.09 3.17
CA TYR A 12 -10.46 8.31 3.42
C TYR A 12 -10.76 6.83 3.72
N SER A 13 -11.85 6.54 4.43
CA SER A 13 -12.31 5.16 4.63
C SER A 13 -12.60 4.45 3.31
N TYR A 14 -13.23 5.14 2.36
CA TYR A 14 -13.46 4.61 1.02
C TYR A 14 -12.14 4.39 0.26
N LEU A 15 -11.19 5.33 0.33
CA LEU A 15 -9.91 5.14 -0.34
C LEU A 15 -9.09 3.98 0.24
N ILE A 16 -9.09 3.82 1.57
CA ILE A 16 -8.39 2.70 2.24
C ILE A 16 -9.05 1.36 1.92
N SER A 17 -10.37 1.32 1.75
CA SER A 17 -11.06 0.07 1.40
C SER A 17 -10.58 -0.51 0.07
N ILE A 18 -10.06 0.32 -0.85
CA ILE A 18 -9.44 -0.15 -2.11
C ILE A 18 -8.16 -0.95 -1.81
N SER A 19 -7.32 -0.46 -0.89
CA SER A 19 -6.10 -1.18 -0.47
C SER A 19 -6.45 -2.52 0.19
N LYS A 20 -7.48 -2.53 1.05
CA LYS A 20 -7.99 -3.75 1.69
C LYS A 20 -8.58 -4.73 0.67
N PHE A 21 -9.35 -4.23 -0.29
CA PHE A 21 -9.94 -5.04 -1.36
C PHE A 21 -8.85 -5.80 -2.13
N TYR A 22 -7.77 -5.13 -2.54
CA TYR A 22 -6.68 -5.82 -3.23
C TYR A 22 -5.97 -6.85 -2.34
N TYR A 23 -5.79 -6.55 -1.06
CA TYR A 23 -5.24 -7.53 -0.11
C TYR A 23 -6.16 -8.75 0.03
N GLU A 24 -7.47 -8.57 0.13
CA GLU A 24 -8.45 -9.65 0.19
C GLU A 24 -8.43 -10.51 -1.08
N GLU A 25 -8.40 -9.87 -2.26
CA GLU A 25 -8.28 -10.53 -3.56
C GLU A 25 -6.97 -11.31 -3.72
N SER A 26 -5.89 -10.89 -3.06
CA SER A 26 -4.65 -11.67 -3.04
C SER A 26 -4.83 -13.02 -2.36
N ASN A 27 -5.74 -13.14 -1.38
CA ASN A 27 -5.98 -14.40 -0.65
C ASN A 27 -6.89 -15.37 -1.40
N SER A 28 -7.61 -14.90 -2.42
CA SER A 28 -8.50 -15.71 -3.27
C SER A 28 -7.87 -16.08 -4.62
N SER A 29 -6.68 -15.56 -4.92
CA SER A 29 -5.96 -15.82 -6.16
C SER A 29 -5.23 -17.18 -6.13
N ASN A 30 -5.26 -17.89 -7.25
CA ASN A 30 -4.64 -19.22 -7.42
C ASN A 30 -3.29 -19.19 -8.16
N SER A 31 -2.77 -18.00 -8.49
CA SER A 31 -1.49 -17.82 -9.18
C SER A 31 -0.57 -16.95 -8.34
N LEU A 32 0.65 -17.42 -8.10
CA LEU A 32 1.70 -16.68 -7.39
C LEU A 32 1.89 -15.27 -7.94
N GLN A 33 2.00 -15.13 -9.27
CA GLN A 33 2.17 -13.83 -9.92
C GLN A 33 0.97 -12.92 -9.66
N ASN A 34 -0.26 -13.45 -9.77
CA ASN A 34 -1.46 -12.69 -9.48
C ASN A 34 -1.55 -12.32 -7.99
N ILE A 35 -1.15 -13.21 -7.07
CA ILE A 35 -1.09 -12.89 -5.63
C ILE A 35 -0.15 -11.70 -5.41
N CYS A 36 1.06 -11.76 -5.97
CA CYS A 36 2.03 -10.67 -5.87
C CYS A 36 1.53 -9.35 -6.44
N GLU A 37 0.88 -9.38 -7.61
CA GLU A 37 0.32 -8.18 -8.21
C GLU A 37 -0.78 -7.55 -7.35
N LYS A 38 -1.65 -8.38 -6.75
CA LYS A 38 -2.68 -7.90 -5.82
C LYS A 38 -2.07 -7.31 -4.55
N LEU A 39 -0.99 -7.89 -4.03
CA LEU A 39 -0.26 -7.30 -2.90
C LEU A 39 0.40 -5.97 -3.27
N TYR A 40 0.97 -5.84 -4.47
CA TYR A 40 1.48 -4.57 -4.99
C TYR A 40 0.37 -3.51 -5.11
N GLU A 41 -0.77 -3.85 -5.71
CA GLU A 41 -1.91 -2.93 -5.85
C GLU A 41 -2.44 -2.47 -4.49
N SER A 42 -2.42 -3.35 -3.49
CA SER A 42 -2.74 -3.00 -2.11
C SER A 42 -1.80 -1.91 -1.55
N ILE A 43 -0.48 -2.07 -1.74
CA ILE A 43 0.53 -1.06 -1.35
C ILE A 43 0.32 0.25 -2.12
N SER A 44 0.18 0.17 -3.44
CA SER A 44 -0.02 1.32 -4.33
C SER A 44 -1.26 2.13 -3.95
N ALA A 45 -2.37 1.47 -3.63
CA ALA A 45 -3.59 2.12 -3.18
C ALA A 45 -3.38 2.81 -1.81
N GLY A 46 -2.73 2.16 -0.85
CA GLY A 46 -2.44 2.78 0.46
C GLY A 46 -1.57 4.03 0.36
N LEU A 47 -0.50 3.97 -0.45
CA LEU A 47 0.37 5.12 -0.74
C LEU A 47 -0.40 6.26 -1.42
N ARG A 48 -1.37 5.92 -2.28
CA ARG A 48 -2.24 6.91 -2.92
C ARG A 48 -3.12 7.61 -1.88
N VAL A 49 -3.66 6.88 -0.90
CA VAL A 49 -4.44 7.50 0.19
C VAL A 49 -3.58 8.47 0.99
N LEU A 50 -2.39 8.05 1.39
CA LEU A 50 -1.44 8.92 2.09
C LEU A 50 -1.12 10.17 1.26
N SER A 51 -0.93 10.01 -0.05
CA SER A 51 -0.70 11.15 -0.94
C SER A 51 -1.87 12.13 -0.95
N TYR A 52 -3.12 11.66 -0.97
CA TYR A 52 -4.28 12.56 -0.81
C TYR A 52 -4.30 13.23 0.58
N TYR A 53 -4.03 12.46 1.64
CA TYR A 53 -4.05 12.97 3.02
C TYR A 53 -3.04 14.10 3.24
N PHE A 54 -1.84 13.97 2.69
CA PHE A 54 -0.77 14.98 2.76
C PHE A 54 -0.76 15.98 1.60
N SER A 55 -1.81 15.99 0.75
CA SER A 55 -1.93 16.92 -0.40
C SER A 55 -0.77 16.82 -1.42
N LEU A 56 -0.34 15.59 -1.72
CA LEU A 56 0.74 15.25 -2.65
C LEU A 56 0.22 14.58 -3.94
N GLN A 57 -1.09 14.54 -4.17
CA GLN A 57 -1.73 13.81 -5.28
C GLN A 57 -1.31 14.28 -6.68
N ASP A 58 -0.82 15.51 -6.81
CA ASP A 58 -0.40 16.10 -8.09
C ASP A 58 1.09 15.82 -8.42
N LYS A 59 1.81 15.18 -7.49
CA LYS A 59 3.22 14.80 -7.68
C LYS A 59 3.34 13.46 -8.40
N SER A 60 4.49 13.24 -9.03
CA SER A 60 4.81 11.89 -9.52
C SER A 60 4.91 10.90 -8.35
N ARG A 61 4.71 9.61 -8.62
CA ARG A 61 4.70 8.58 -7.58
C ARG A 61 5.98 8.57 -6.74
N SER A 62 7.14 8.68 -7.38
CA SER A 62 8.43 8.67 -6.69
C SER A 62 8.64 9.92 -5.83
N GLU A 63 8.23 11.10 -6.31
CA GLU A 63 8.29 12.33 -5.52
C GLU A 63 7.34 12.27 -4.31
N ALA A 64 6.12 11.77 -4.50
CA ALA A 64 5.17 11.60 -3.42
C ALA A 64 5.71 10.62 -2.35
N VAL A 65 6.27 9.48 -2.76
CA VAL A 65 6.89 8.50 -1.83
C VAL A 65 8.03 9.14 -1.04
N ARG A 66 8.93 9.87 -1.70
CA ARG A 66 10.05 10.56 -1.02
C ARG A 66 9.54 11.57 0.00
N ASP A 67 8.55 12.37 -0.37
CA ASP A 67 8.02 13.39 0.53
C ASP A 67 7.24 12.77 1.70
N LEU A 68 6.49 11.69 1.44
CA LEU A 68 5.85 10.90 2.50
C LEU A 68 6.88 10.26 3.44
N ALA A 69 7.99 9.72 2.94
CA ALA A 69 9.06 9.17 3.77
C ALA A 69 9.70 10.25 4.66
N ASN A 70 9.89 11.47 4.14
CA ASN A 70 10.36 12.61 4.96
C ASN A 70 9.39 12.98 6.09
N ILE A 71 8.07 12.77 5.90
CA ILE A 71 7.03 13.12 6.87
C ILE A 71 6.80 11.99 7.89
N LEU A 72 6.71 10.76 7.41
CA LEU A 72 6.25 9.59 8.16
C LEU A 72 7.38 8.66 8.58
N GLY A 73 8.57 8.82 8.01
CA GLY A 73 9.75 7.97 8.20
C GLY A 73 9.95 6.93 7.10
N ASP A 74 11.10 6.27 7.16
CA ASP A 74 11.65 5.39 6.12
C ASP A 74 10.74 4.21 5.74
N TRP A 75 9.82 3.82 6.62
CA TRP A 75 8.90 2.71 6.36
C TRP A 75 8.09 2.90 5.07
N VAL A 76 7.79 4.15 4.69
CA VAL A 76 7.06 4.43 3.44
C VAL A 76 7.89 3.95 2.23
N GLU A 77 9.19 4.24 2.24
CA GLU A 77 10.10 3.83 1.18
C GLU A 77 10.34 2.32 1.21
N ASP A 78 10.45 1.72 2.40
CA ASP A 78 10.58 0.27 2.57
C ASP A 78 9.40 -0.48 1.93
N TYR A 79 8.15 -0.05 2.19
CA TYR A 79 6.99 -0.69 1.57
C TYR A 79 6.83 -0.36 0.10
N TRP A 80 7.26 0.83 -0.35
CA TRP A 80 7.32 1.11 -1.78
C TRP A 80 8.27 0.14 -2.49
N ASN A 81 9.46 -0.07 -1.95
CA ASN A 81 10.44 -1.03 -2.48
C ASN A 81 9.92 -2.47 -2.44
N LEU A 82 9.23 -2.88 -1.37
CA LEU A 82 8.53 -4.16 -1.32
C LEU A 82 7.51 -4.28 -2.47
N GLY A 83 6.70 -3.23 -2.69
CA GLY A 83 5.75 -3.18 -3.79
C GLY A 83 6.42 -3.33 -5.16
N LEU A 84 7.55 -2.66 -5.38
CA LEU A 84 8.32 -2.78 -6.62
C LEU A 84 8.83 -4.21 -6.84
N SER A 85 9.33 -4.88 -5.81
CA SER A 85 9.75 -6.27 -5.92
C SER A 85 8.58 -7.22 -6.18
N LEU A 86 7.42 -7.00 -5.55
CA LEU A 86 6.21 -7.77 -5.85
C LEU A 86 5.77 -7.62 -7.30
N HIS A 87 5.83 -6.41 -7.86
CA HIS A 87 5.43 -6.15 -9.24
C HIS A 87 6.47 -6.64 -10.26
N TYR A 88 7.72 -6.22 -10.13
CA TYR A 88 8.75 -6.49 -11.14
C TYR A 88 9.36 -7.88 -10.99
N ASP A 89 9.70 -8.29 -9.77
CA ASP A 89 10.43 -9.55 -9.56
C ASP A 89 9.49 -10.75 -9.51
N CYS A 90 8.32 -10.61 -8.87
CA CYS A 90 7.34 -11.70 -8.76
C CYS A 90 6.34 -11.71 -9.92
N TYR A 91 5.53 -10.65 -10.11
CA TYR A 91 4.45 -10.67 -11.10
C TYR A 91 4.98 -10.74 -12.54
N LEU A 92 5.89 -9.83 -12.92
CA LEU A 92 6.44 -9.80 -14.26
C LEU A 92 7.59 -10.80 -14.45
N GLY A 93 8.47 -10.93 -13.46
CA GLY A 93 9.69 -11.74 -13.55
C GLY A 93 9.48 -13.23 -13.23
N GLY A 94 8.55 -13.58 -12.35
CA GLY A 94 8.39 -14.96 -11.86
C GLY A 94 9.57 -15.49 -11.06
N ASN A 95 10.39 -14.60 -10.47
CA ASN A 95 11.66 -14.94 -9.82
C ASN A 95 11.56 -15.05 -8.29
N VAL A 96 10.36 -15.16 -7.75
CA VAL A 96 10.10 -15.20 -6.31
C VAL A 96 9.57 -16.58 -5.93
N ASP A 97 10.12 -17.16 -4.86
CA ASP A 97 9.66 -18.45 -4.36
C ASP A 97 8.36 -18.30 -3.55
N GLU A 98 7.44 -19.25 -3.75
CA GLU A 98 6.13 -19.27 -3.10
C GLU A 98 6.22 -19.31 -1.56
N GLU A 99 7.33 -19.84 -1.03
CA GLU A 99 7.57 -19.90 0.43
C GLU A 99 7.64 -18.52 1.11
N TYR A 100 7.94 -17.45 0.36
CA TYR A 100 8.00 -16.08 0.89
C TYR A 100 6.63 -15.39 0.89
N LEU A 101 5.61 -15.93 0.23
CA LEU A 101 4.27 -15.33 0.18
C LEU A 101 3.67 -15.01 1.56
N PRO A 102 3.74 -15.91 2.57
CA PRO A 102 3.20 -15.60 3.89
C PRO A 102 3.88 -14.40 4.55
N LEU A 103 5.18 -14.20 4.31
CA LEU A 103 5.93 -13.05 4.81
C LEU A 103 5.47 -11.77 4.12
N TYR A 104 5.41 -11.75 2.79
CA TYR A 104 4.97 -10.57 2.04
C TYR A 104 3.53 -10.19 2.37
N SER A 105 2.62 -11.16 2.44
CA SER A 105 1.22 -10.93 2.83
C SER A 105 1.14 -10.30 4.23
N LYS A 106 1.90 -10.83 5.21
CA LYS A 106 1.97 -10.24 6.56
C LYS A 106 2.52 -8.80 6.54
N GLN A 107 3.54 -8.53 5.74
CA GLN A 107 4.10 -7.19 5.59
C GLN A 107 3.07 -6.22 4.99
N VAL A 108 2.39 -6.60 3.90
CA VAL A 108 1.34 -5.76 3.28
C VAL A 108 0.18 -5.51 4.26
N LYS A 109 -0.21 -6.52 5.04
CA LYS A 109 -1.22 -6.34 6.09
C LYS A 109 -0.79 -5.30 7.13
N ASN A 110 0.46 -5.36 7.59
CA ASN A 110 1.01 -4.37 8.53
C ASN A 110 1.07 -2.97 7.92
N PHE A 111 1.39 -2.86 6.63
CA PHE A 111 1.36 -1.60 5.90
C PHE A 111 -0.04 -0.97 5.93
N ILE A 112 -1.08 -1.75 5.62
CA ILE A 112 -2.48 -1.27 5.67
C ILE A 112 -2.79 -0.72 7.06
N SER A 113 -2.47 -1.47 8.11
CA SER A 113 -2.71 -1.02 9.49
C SER A 113 -2.00 0.29 9.81
N ARG A 114 -0.74 0.46 9.39
CA ARG A 114 -0.01 1.73 9.55
C ARG A 114 -0.63 2.89 8.78
N VAL A 115 -1.13 2.65 7.57
CA VAL A 115 -1.83 3.69 6.80
C VAL A 115 -3.10 4.12 7.54
N GLU A 116 -3.82 3.19 8.15
CA GLU A 116 -5.00 3.50 8.97
C GLU A 116 -4.65 4.31 10.21
N GLU A 117 -3.60 3.93 10.94
CA GLU A 117 -3.10 4.66 12.11
C GLU A 117 -2.79 6.12 11.74
N VAL A 118 -2.06 6.36 10.64
CA VAL A 118 -1.72 7.72 10.19
C VAL A 118 -2.94 8.58 9.88
N ILE A 119 -4.02 7.97 9.38
CA ILE A 119 -5.18 8.71 8.87
C ILE A 119 -6.24 8.92 9.95
N PHE A 120 -6.40 7.96 10.87
CA PHE A 120 -7.55 7.92 11.78
C PHE A 120 -7.21 8.05 13.27
N ASP A 121 -5.95 7.89 13.67
CA ASP A 121 -5.50 8.09 15.06
C ASP A 121 -4.99 9.52 15.30
#